data_AF-A0A9D6UL18-F1
#
_entry.id   AF-A0A9D6UL18-F1
#
_cell.length_a   1.000
_cell.length_b   1.000
_cell.length_c   1.000
_cell.angle_alpha   90.00
_cell.angle_beta   90.00
_cell.angle_gamma   90.00
#
_symmetry.space_group_name_H-M   'P 1'
#
loop_
_entity.id
_entity.type
_entity.pdbx_description
1 polymer ?
#
loop_
_entity_poly.entity_id
_entity_poly.type
_entity_poly.pdbx_seq_one_letter_code
_entity_poly.pdbx_strand_id
1 'polypeptide(L)'
;MTLNSKQLKVVIAAAVIFIVMGLYPPWIYTLDVESIHSEKPAGYALIIAPPTPEKNAPAFGVRLDISRLLLQWLVLGAATVGAVLVAKGPRME
;
A
#
# COMPACT_ATOMS: atom_id res chain seq x y z
N MET A 1 1.49 26.04 11.44
CA MET A 1 0.52 25.97 10.33
C MET A 1 -0.71 25.24 10.84
N THR A 2 -1.86 25.90 10.91
CA THR A 2 -3.14 25.26 11.25
C THR A 2 -3.80 24.76 9.95
N LEU A 3 -4.25 23.49 9.94
CA LEU A 3 -4.97 22.91 8.80
C LEU A 3 -6.41 23.42 8.82
N ASN A 4 -6.94 23.85 7.68
CA ASN A 4 -8.37 24.16 7.58
C ASN A 4 -9.21 22.87 7.55
N SER A 5 -10.53 22.98 7.69
CA SER A 5 -11.41 21.80 7.72
C SER A 5 -11.39 20.96 6.44
N LYS A 6 -11.08 21.56 5.27
CA LYS A 6 -10.96 20.82 4.00
C LYS A 6 -9.66 20.02 3.96
N GLN A 7 -8.54 20.63 4.33
CA GLN A 7 -7.23 20.00 4.42
C GLN A 7 -7.23 18.89 5.47
N LEU A 8 -7.88 19.11 6.61
CA LEU A 8 -8.03 18.09 7.64
C LEU A 8 -8.78 16.86 7.11
N LYS A 9 -9.88 17.04 6.36
CA LYS A 9 -10.60 15.93 5.71
C LYS A 9 -9.72 15.17 4.72
N VAL A 10 -8.92 15.88 3.92
CA VAL A 10 -7.96 15.25 2.99
C VAL A 10 -6.93 14.41 3.75
N VAL A 11 -6.36 14.95 4.83
CA VAL A 11 -5.37 14.24 5.66
C VAL A 11 -6.00 13.01 6.32
N ILE A 12 -7.20 13.12 6.87
CA ILE A 12 -7.92 11.98 7.48
C ILE A 12 -8.18 10.90 6.42
N ALA A 13 -8.66 11.27 5.23
CA ALA A 13 -8.89 10.31 4.15
C ALA A 13 -7.60 9.60 3.74
N ALA A 14 -6.49 10.34 3.58
CA ALA A 14 -5.18 9.75 3.30
C ALA A 14 -4.70 8.80 4.39
N ALA A 15 -4.90 9.15 5.66
CA ALA A 15 -4.55 8.30 6.80
C ALA A 15 -5.35 6.98 6.78
N VAL A 16 -6.65 7.03 6.48
CA VAL A 16 -7.48 5.83 6.33
C VAL A 16 -6.96 4.95 5.19
N ILE A 17 -6.66 5.54 4.02
CA ILE A 17 -6.14 4.80 2.87
C ILE A 17 -4.78 4.16 3.20
N PHE A 18 -3.89 4.88 3.88
CA PHE A 18 -2.59 4.36 4.33
C PHE A 18 -2.75 3.12 5.22
N ILE A 19 -3.67 3.19 6.19
CA ILE A 19 -3.97 2.05 7.08
C ILE A 19 -4.52 0.87 6.26
N VAL A 20 -5.46 1.11 5.34
CA VAL A 20 -6.03 0.05 4.49
C VAL A 20 -4.95 -0.63 3.64
N MET A 21 -4.04 0.13 3.04
CA MET A 21 -2.90 -0.42 2.28
C MET A 21 -1.97 -1.26 3.17
N GLY A 22 -1.75 -0.85 4.42
CA GLY A 22 -0.94 -1.61 5.37
C GLY A 22 -1.64 -2.89 5.88
N LEU A 23 -2.97 -2.87 5.99
CA LEU A 23 -3.76 -4.03 6.41
C LEU A 23 -3.95 -5.04 5.28
N TYR A 24 -4.07 -4.57 4.04
CA TYR A 24 -4.18 -5.37 2.83
C TYR A 24 -3.00 -5.12 1.91
N PRO A 25 -1.76 -5.50 2.28
CA PRO A 25 -0.59 -5.23 1.46
C PRO A 25 -0.60 -6.07 0.17
N PRO A 26 0.17 -5.67 -0.85
CA PRO A 26 0.42 -6.49 -2.02
C PRO A 26 1.33 -7.69 -1.68
N TRP A 27 1.00 -8.84 -2.26
CA TRP A 27 1.72 -10.09 -2.13
C TRP A 27 2.27 -10.54 -3.49
N ILE A 28 3.34 -11.33 -3.45
CA ILE A 28 3.94 -12.00 -4.60
C ILE A 28 4.09 -13.49 -4.30
N TYR A 29 3.81 -14.31 -5.31
CA TYR A 29 4.22 -15.70 -5.35
C TYR A 29 5.68 -15.78 -5.74
N THR A 30 6.43 -16.63 -5.06
CA THR A 30 7.84 -16.88 -5.33
C THR A 30 8.01 -18.34 -5.71
N LEU A 31 8.72 -18.61 -6.79
CA LEU A 31 9.21 -19.92 -7.16
C LEU A 31 10.73 -19.90 -7.08
N ASP A 32 11.28 -20.76 -6.22
CA ASP A 32 12.72 -20.91 -6.05
C ASP A 32 13.10 -22.38 -6.22
N VAL A 33 13.71 -22.70 -7.36
CA VAL A 33 14.21 -24.04 -7.69
C VAL A 33 15.59 -23.92 -8.30
N GLU A 34 16.64 -24.16 -7.53
CA GLU A 34 18.07 -24.17 -7.91
C GLU A 34 18.53 -23.00 -8.82
N SER A 35 18.17 -23.03 -10.10
CA SER A 35 18.51 -22.04 -11.14
C SER A 35 17.31 -21.20 -11.64
N ILE A 36 16.08 -21.52 -11.23
CA ILE A 36 14.86 -20.87 -11.66
C ILE A 36 14.30 -20.06 -10.49
N HIS A 37 14.37 -18.74 -10.63
CA HIS A 37 13.69 -17.79 -9.76
C HIS A 37 12.59 -17.11 -10.56
N SER A 38 11.35 -17.20 -10.10
CA SER A 38 10.22 -16.53 -10.73
C SER A 38 9.34 -15.87 -9.68
N GLU A 39 8.99 -14.60 -9.92
CA GLU A 39 8.09 -13.83 -9.07
C GLU A 39 6.84 -13.43 -9.85
N LYS A 40 5.68 -13.66 -9.26
CA LYS A 40 4.38 -13.33 -9.87
C LYS A 40 3.50 -12.59 -8.88
N PRO A 41 2.74 -11.57 -9.29
CA PRO A 41 1.79 -10.90 -8.39
C PRO A 41 0.74 -11.87 -7.84
N ALA A 42 0.62 -11.94 -6.52
CA ALA A 42 -0.41 -12.71 -5.82
C ALA A 42 -1.64 -11.88 -5.46
N GLY A 43 -1.58 -10.56 -5.67
CA GLY A 43 -2.69 -9.64 -5.41
C GLY A 43 -2.63 -9.03 -4.01
N TYR A 44 -3.78 -8.61 -3.49
CA TYR A 44 -3.91 -7.99 -2.16
C TYR A 44 -4.67 -8.91 -1.23
N ALA A 45 -4.14 -9.11 -0.03
CA ALA A 45 -4.75 -9.92 1.02
C ALA A 45 -4.34 -9.39 2.38
N LEU A 46 -5.06 -9.78 3.43
CA LEU A 46 -4.79 -9.34 4.80
C LEU A 46 -3.37 -9.69 5.24
N ILE A 47 -2.71 -8.78 5.96
CA ILE A 47 -1.35 -9.00 6.48
C ILE A 47 -1.25 -10.22 7.42
N ILE A 48 -2.33 -10.55 8.12
CA ILE A 48 -2.42 -11.70 9.05
C ILE A 48 -2.95 -12.98 8.40
N ALA A 49 -3.44 -12.90 7.17
CA ALA A 49 -3.98 -14.03 6.42
C ALA A 49 -3.37 -14.01 5.00
N PRO A 50 -2.09 -14.41 4.86
CA PRO A 50 -1.41 -14.43 3.57
C PRO A 50 -2.17 -15.33 2.58
N PRO A 51 -2.06 -15.05 1.26
CA PRO A 51 -2.59 -15.95 0.26
C PRO A 51 -1.88 -17.31 0.33
N THR A 52 -2.58 -18.37 -0.07
CA THR A 52 -2.00 -19.71 -0.16
C THR A 52 -1.06 -19.79 -1.36
N PRO A 53 0.09 -20.49 -1.27
CA PRO A 53 1.00 -20.70 -2.41
C PRO A 53 0.28 -21.30 -3.63
N GLU A 54 0.73 -20.98 -4.85
CA GLU A 54 0.12 -21.49 -6.10
C GLU A 54 0.15 -23.03 -6.19
N LYS A 55 1.13 -23.68 -5.54
CA LYS A 55 1.23 -25.13 -5.44
C LYS A 55 1.71 -25.53 -4.05
N ASN A 56 1.23 -26.68 -3.57
CA ASN A 56 1.69 -27.30 -2.32
C ASN A 56 3.03 -28.04 -2.52
N ALA A 57 4.08 -27.30 -2.87
CA ALA A 57 5.42 -27.83 -3.05
C ALA A 57 6.45 -26.90 -2.38
N PRO A 58 7.54 -27.43 -1.81
CA PRO A 58 8.48 -26.65 -0.97
C PRO A 58 9.17 -25.50 -1.70
N ALA A 59 9.20 -25.54 -3.04
CA ALA A 59 9.76 -24.48 -3.88
C ALA A 59 8.81 -23.28 -4.12
N PHE A 60 7.52 -23.41 -3.76
CA PHE A 60 6.52 -22.36 -3.94
C PHE A 60 6.28 -21.64 -2.62
N GLY A 61 6.53 -20.34 -2.62
CA GLY A 61 6.37 -19.47 -1.48
C GLY A 61 5.46 -18.28 -1.77
N VAL A 62 5.20 -17.54 -0.71
CA VAL A 62 4.44 -16.28 -0.74
C VAL A 62 5.23 -15.27 0.08
N ARG A 63 5.42 -14.07 -0.49
CA ARG A 63 6.17 -13.00 0.13
C ARG A 63 5.43 -11.67 -0.02
N LEU A 64 5.62 -10.78 0.95
CA LEU A 64 5.15 -9.40 0.85
C LEU A 64 5.93 -8.63 -0.21
N ASP A 65 5.20 -7.92 -1.08
CA ASP A 65 5.81 -7.02 -2.04
C ASP A 65 6.04 -5.65 -1.40
N ILE A 66 7.10 -5.56 -0.60
CA ILE A 66 7.49 -4.34 0.12
C ILE A 66 7.74 -3.19 -0.85
N SER A 67 8.30 -3.47 -2.03
CA SER A 67 8.58 -2.45 -3.04
C SER A 67 7.29 -1.79 -3.53
N ARG A 68 6.25 -2.56 -3.86
CA ARG A 68 4.95 -2.01 -4.26
C ARG A 68 4.26 -1.28 -3.12
N LEU A 69 4.33 -1.79 -1.89
CA LEU A 69 3.73 -1.12 -0.73
C LEU A 69 4.38 0.25 -0.46
N LEU A 70 5.71 0.33 -0.49
CA LEU A 70 6.44 1.60 -0.32
C LEU A 70 6.12 2.58 -1.45
N LEU A 71 6.01 2.09 -2.70
CA LEU A 71 5.61 2.92 -3.84
C LEU A 71 4.20 3.47 -3.66
N GLN A 72 3.25 2.66 -3.18
CA GLN A 72 1.88 3.10 -2.88
C GLN A 72 1.85 4.19 -1.82
N TRP A 73 2.60 4.01 -0.73
CA TRP A 73 2.70 5.02 0.33
C TRP A 73 3.35 6.31 -0.16
N LEU A 74 4.38 6.22 -1.01
CA LEU A 74 5.02 7.39 -1.62
C LEU A 74 4.05 8.15 -2.50
N VAL A 75 3.34 7.45 -3.41
CA VAL A 75 2.36 8.06 -4.31
C VAL A 75 1.21 8.68 -3.52
N LEU A 76 0.70 7.99 -2.50
CA LEU A 76 -0.33 8.52 -1.61
C LEU A 76 0.14 9.78 -0.89
N GLY A 77 1.37 9.79 -0.38
CA GLY A 77 1.97 10.97 0.25
C GLY A 77 2.06 12.15 -0.70
N ALA A 78 2.60 11.94 -1.89
CA ALA A 78 2.70 12.97 -2.93
C ALA A 78 1.33 13.52 -3.34
N ALA A 79 0.35 12.64 -3.57
CA ALA A 79 -1.01 13.02 -3.91
C ALA A 79 -1.69 13.81 -2.78
N THR A 80 -1.46 13.40 -1.52
CA THR A 80 -2.01 14.09 -0.34
C THR A 80 -1.44 15.50 -0.22
N VAL A 81 -0.13 15.68 -0.39
CA VAL A 81 0.50 17.00 -0.38
C VAL A 81 -0.08 17.87 -1.49
N GLY A 82 -0.18 17.35 -2.72
CA GLY A 82 -0.79 18.07 -3.84
C GLY A 82 -2.23 18.49 -3.54
N ALA A 83 -3.05 17.58 -3.03
CA ALA A 83 -4.44 17.84 -2.67
C ALA A 83 -4.57 18.90 -1.56
N VAL A 84 -3.71 18.85 -0.53
CA VAL A 84 -3.69 19.85 0.56
C VAL A 84 -3.31 21.24 0.04
N LEU A 85 -2.37 21.33 -0.91
CA LEU A 85 -1.96 22.59 -1.54
C LEU A 85 -3.06 23.19 -2.43
N VAL A 86 -3.83 22.35 -3.12
CA VAL A 86 -4.96 22.77 -3.98
C VAL A 86 -6.19 23.15 -3.15
N ALA A 87 -6.43 22.47 -2.01
CA ALA A 87 -7.61 22.66 -1.17
C ALA A 87 -7.65 24.00 -0.39
N LYS A 88 -7.04 25.07 -0.90
CA LYS A 88 -7.13 26.44 -0.36
C LYS A 88 -8.61 26.81 -0.19
N GLY A 89 -9.06 26.77 1.07
CA GLY A 89 -10.38 27.19 1.51
C GLY A 89 -10.22 28.26 2.59
N PRO A 90 -11.25 29.11 2.81
CA PRO A 90 -11.14 30.28 3.66
C PRO A 90 -10.58 29.88 5.03
N ARG A 91 -9.57 30.63 5.47
CA ARG A 91 -9.02 30.52 6.83
C ARG A 91 -10.19 30.86 7.75
N MET A 92 -10.73 29.85 8.44
CA MET A 92 -11.75 30.10 9.46
C MET A 92 -11.00 30.72 10.64
N GLU A 93 -11.21 32.02 10.80
CA GLU A 93 -10.83 32.80 11.97
C GLU A 93 -11.68 32.39 13.19
#